data_AF-A0A2V8M7U6-F1
#
_entry.id   AF-A0A2V8M7U6-F1
#
_cell.length_a   1.000
_cell.length_b   1.000
_cell.length_c   1.000
_cell.angle_alpha   90.00
_cell.angle_beta   90.00
_cell.angle_gamma   90.00
#
_symmetry.space_group_name_H-M   'P 1'
#
loop_
_entity.id
_entity.type
_entity.pdbx_description
1 polymer ?
#
loop_
_entity_poly.entity_id
_entity_poly.type
_entity_poly.pdbx_seq_one_letter_code
_entity_poly.pdbx_strand_id
1 'polypeptide(L)' 'MKALTKRIQERLKNEKSCTIFENELEAVWPSEKIKRLEREKKIHAFAKAHGLTADIRDPGIRVVFRKARK' A
#
# COMPACT_ATOMS: atom_id res chain seq x y z
N MET A 1 -3.43 11.69 0.73
CA MET A 1 -2.50 10.73 0.11
C MET A 1 -1.03 10.98 0.45
N LYS A 2 -0.47 12.20 0.32
CA LYS A 2 0.97 12.47 0.52
C LYS A 2 1.56 12.05 1.87
N ALA A 3 0.79 12.14 2.97
CA ALA A 3 1.24 11.76 4.30
C ALA A 3 1.51 10.24 4.43
N LEU A 4 0.61 9.40 3.90
CA LEU A 4 0.79 7.94 3.91
C LEU A 4 1.99 7.55 3.05
N THR A 5 2.15 8.16 1.87
CA THR A 5 3.30 7.94 0.98
C THR A 5 4.61 8.23 1.69
N LYS A 6 4.71 9.40 2.35
CA LYS A 6 5.93 9.82 3.05
C LYS A 6 6.26 8.85 4.18
N ARG A 7 5.26 8.44 4.96
CA ARG A 7 5.42 7.44 6.03
C ARG A 7 5.86 6.07 5.51
N ILE A 8 5.29 5.59 4.40
CA ILE A 8 5.73 4.33 3.76
C ILE A 8 7.18 4.45 3.29
N GLN A 9 7.55 5.54 2.64
CA GLN A 9 8.92 5.77 2.18
C GLN A 9 9.92 5.88 3.33
N GLU A 10 9.57 6.58 4.41
CA GLU A 10 10.42 6.70 5.61
C GLU A 10 10.60 5.35 6.29
N ARG A 11 9.54 4.54 6.43
CA ARG A 11 9.67 3.17 6.94
C ARG A 11 10.53 2.30 6.04
N LEU A 12 10.36 2.38 4.72
CA LEU A 12 11.17 1.62 3.74
C LEU A 12 12.63 2.10 3.62
N LYS A 13 13.01 3.22 4.25
CA LYS A 13 14.42 3.60 4.39
C LYS A 13 15.11 2.77 5.47
N ASN A 14 14.41 2.49 6.57
CA ASN A 14 14.95 1.74 7.71
C ASN A 14 14.63 0.24 7.64
N GLU A 15 13.50 -0.12 7.05
CA GLU A 15 12.98 -1.48 6.98
C GLU A 15 12.91 -1.99 5.53
N LYS A 16 13.05 -3.31 5.35
CA LYS A 16 12.97 -3.95 4.02
C LYS A 16 11.53 -4.01 3.48
N SER A 17 10.54 -3.82 4.34
CA SER A 17 9.11 -3.88 4.03
C SER A 17 8.31 -2.97 4.96
N CYS A 18 7.19 -2.44 4.47
CA CYS A 18 6.24 -1.68 5.28
C CYS A 18 4.87 -2.32 5.17
N THR A 19 4.37 -2.86 6.28
CA THR A 19 3.01 -3.41 6.36
C THR A 19 2.03 -2.30 6.74
N ILE A 20 1.00 -2.12 5.92
CA ILE A 20 -0.12 -1.21 6.16
C ILE A 20 -1.37 -2.04 6.42
N PHE A 21 -2.05 -1.72 7.52
CA PHE A 21 -3.31 -2.35 7.93
C PHE A 21 -4.51 -1.63 7.31
N GLU A 22 -5.67 -2.29 7.34
CA GLU A 22 -6.91 -1.79 6.77
C GLU A 22 -7.28 -0.38 7.26
N ASN A 23 -7.18 -0.10 8.56
CA ASN A 23 -7.51 1.21 9.12
C ASN A 23 -6.73 2.37 8.45
N GLU A 24 -5.44 2.18 8.18
CA GLU A 24 -4.63 3.20 7.49
C GLU A 24 -4.90 3.21 5.97
N LEU A 25 -5.24 2.05 5.42
CA LEU A 25 -5.57 1.89 4.01
C LEU A 25 -6.93 2.49 3.67
N GLU A 26 -7.93 2.43 4.55
CA GLU A 26 -9.27 3.00 4.37
C GLU A 26 -9.27 4.52 4.34
N ALA A 27 -8.35 5.16 5.09
CA ALA A 27 -8.17 6.60 5.07
C ALA A 27 -7.73 7.13 3.69
N VAL A 28 -7.11 6.29 2.85
CA VAL A 28 -6.61 6.67 1.52
C VAL A 28 -7.41 6.00 0.40
N TRP A 29 -7.81 4.76 0.60
CA TRP A 29 -8.61 3.93 -0.30
C TRP A 29 -9.71 3.26 0.51
N PRO A 30 -10.88 3.88 0.68
CA PRO A 30 -11.99 3.33 1.46
C PRO A 30 -12.51 2.02 0.84
N SER A 31 -12.72 1.01 1.68
CA SER A 31 -13.18 -0.32 1.26
C SER A 31 -14.67 -0.30 0.87
N GLU A 32 -15.46 0.50 1.58
CA GLU A 32 -16.93 0.57 1.46
C GLU A 32 -17.42 1.17 0.14
N LYS A 33 -16.59 2.01 -0.50
CA LYS A 33 -16.98 2.77 -1.71
C LYS A 33 -16.40 2.22 -3.01
N ILE A 34 -15.45 1.28 -2.94
CA ILE A 34 -14.68 0.83 -4.10
C ILE A 34 -14.66 -0.69 -4.11
N LYS A 35 -15.06 -1.30 -5.26
CA LYS A 35 -14.92 -2.75 -5.46
C LYS A 35 -13.48 -3.17 -5.15
N ARG A 36 -13.30 -4.22 -4.36
CA ARG A 36 -12.00 -4.75 -3.92
C ARG A 36 -10.96 -4.77 -5.05
N LEU A 37 -11.34 -5.30 -6.21
CA LEU A 37 -10.48 -5.38 -7.40
C LEU A 37 -9.94 -4.01 -7.87
N GLU A 38 -10.77 -2.96 -7.83
CA GLU A 38 -10.39 -1.60 -8.21
C GLU A 38 -9.49 -0.96 -7.16
N ARG A 39 -9.72 -1.28 -5.88
CA ARG A 39 -8.87 -0.87 -4.77
C ARG A 39 -7.46 -1.47 -4.93
N GLU A 40 -7.39 -2.77 -5.20
CA GLU A 40 -6.13 -3.49 -5.44
C GLU A 40 -5.36 -2.89 -6.62
N LYS A 41 -6.03 -2.66 -7.76
CA LYS A 41 -5.41 -1.98 -8.92
C LYS A 41 -4.82 -0.62 -8.57
N LYS A 42 -5.55 0.22 -7.82
CA LYS A 42 -5.07 1.55 -7.40
C LYS A 42 -3.84 1.44 -6.50
N ILE A 43 -3.83 0.49 -5.57
CA ILE A 43 -2.70 0.23 -4.68
C ILE A 43 -1.47 -0.25 -5.46
N HIS A 44 -1.65 -1.19 -6.41
CA HIS A 44 -0.57 -1.66 -7.28
C HIS A 44 -0.03 -0.56 -8.20
N ALA A 45 -0.91 0.24 -8.80
CA ALA A 45 -0.53 1.37 -9.64
C ALA A 45 0.27 2.42 -8.84
N PHE A 46 -0.20 2.74 -7.64
CA PHE A 46 0.51 3.63 -6.72
C PHE A 46 1.88 3.08 -6.33
N ALA A 47 1.96 1.79 -5.97
CA ALA A 47 3.24 1.17 -5.65
C ALA A 47 4.22 1.28 -6.82
N LYS A 48 3.77 0.92 -8.03
CA LYS A 48 4.59 0.98 -9.25
C LYS A 48 5.08 2.41 -9.55
N ALA A 49 4.21 3.41 -9.42
CA ALA A 49 4.56 4.82 -9.62
C ALA A 49 5.65 5.32 -8.65
N HIS A 50 5.75 4.71 -7.47
CA HIS A 50 6.73 5.06 -6.45
C HIS A 50 7.93 4.10 -6.37
N GLY A 51 8.08 3.18 -7.34
CA GLY A 51 9.17 2.18 -7.31
C GLY A 51 9.02 1.16 -6.19
N LEU A 52 7.78 0.89 -5.78
CA LEU A 52 7.40 -0.05 -4.74
C LEU A 52 6.63 -1.23 -5.35
N THR A 53 6.62 -2.34 -4.64
CA THR A 53 5.78 -3.51 -4.92
C THR A 53 4.79 -3.64 -3.76
N ALA A 54 3.49 -3.71 -4.05
CA ALA A 54 2.46 -3.99 -3.06
C ALA A 54 2.07 -5.48 -3.14
N ASP A 55 2.03 -6.15 -1.99
CA ASP A 55 1.54 -7.53 -1.84
C ASP A 55 0.32 -7.50 -0.93
N ILE A 56 -0.84 -7.91 -1.43
CA ILE A 56 -2.11 -7.82 -0.72
C ILE A 56 -2.47 -9.21 -0.22
N ARG A 57 -2.57 -9.40 1.11
CA ARG A 57 -2.93 -10.69 1.73
C ARG A 57 -4.26 -10.61 2.46
N ASP A 58 -5.13 -11.60 2.23
CA ASP A 58 -6.43 -11.81 2.88
C ASP A 58 -6.30 -12.89 3.98
N PRO A 59 -7.11 -12.90 5.06
CA PRO A 59 -8.49 -12.38 5.18
C PRO A 59 -8.63 -11.07 6.00
N GLY A 60 -7.61 -10.23 6.01
CA GLY A 60 -7.70 -8.87 6.52
C GLY A 60 -6.66 -8.06 5.81
N ILE A 61 -7.09 -7.24 4.84
CA ILE A 61 -6.30 -6.63 3.77
C ILE A 61 -5.01 -6.01 4.34
N ARG A 62 -3.94 -6.82 4.39
CA ARG A 62 -2.59 -6.39 4.77
C ARG A 62 -1.87 -6.12 3.46
N VAL A 63 -1.55 -4.85 3.23
CA VAL A 63 -0.72 -4.47 2.09
C VAL A 63 0.71 -4.38 2.58
N VAL A 64 1.56 -5.24 2.05
CA VAL A 64 2.99 -5.19 2.31
C VAL A 64 3.65 -4.47 1.14
N PHE A 65 4.13 -3.25 1.40
CA PHE A 65 4.97 -2.52 0.46
C PHE A 65 6.42 -2.98 0.61
N ARG A 66 7.08 -3.23 -0.52
CA ARG A 66 8.51 -3.55 -0.61
C ARG A 66 9.14 -2.64 -1.65
N LYS A 67 10.44 -2.35 -1.55
CA LYS A 67 11.16 -1.69 -2.65
C LYS A 67 11.14 -2.63 -3.86
N ALA A 68 10.73 -2.11 -5.01
CA ALA A 68 10.88 -2.85 -6.27
C ALA A 68 12.38 -3.02 -6.51
N ARG A 69 12.88 -4.26 -6.48
CA ARG A 69 14.25 -4.52 -6.94
C ARG A 69 14.25 -4.29 -8.45
N LYS A 70 14.97 -3.24 -8.86
CA LYS A 70 15.31 -3.01 -10.26
C LYS A 70 16.30 -4.05 -10.73
#